data_AF-A0A2V1JQN4-F1
#
_entry.id   AF-A0A2V1JQN4-F1
#
_cell.length_a   1.000
_cell.length_b   1.000
_cell.length_c   1.000
_cell.angle_alpha   90.00
_cell.angle_beta   90.00
_cell.angle_gamma   90.00
#
_symmetry.space_group_name_H-M   'P 1'
#
loop_
_entity.id
_entity.type
_entity.pdbx_description
1 polymer ?
#
loop_
_entity_poly.entity_id
_entity_poly.type
_entity_poly.pdbx_seq_one_letter_code
_entity_poly.pdbx_strand_id
1 'polypeptide(L)'
;MKVEQYVMAYGIEQDRVRAILPEGFVSLRPVLRINAEIRDEKNGYVEFNTAVEKDGKKGWLNIGYWENVPFTRNGKTTIFQTDFLELSFTGVAVEGSCPAEKDNDGCFFLGETEILKPAEHISEKKEFCDCSFQWKFTDGDAHGVSIGKTLPAYPTETEHIYPKEAFTAENAAKIPCNQVLGTYVVKFER
;
A
#
# COMPACT_ATOMS: atom_id res chain seq x y z
N MET A 1 -1.43 -21.91 -1.74
CA MET A 1 -0.31 -21.28 -1.00
C MET A 1 -0.95 -20.48 0.11
N LYS A 2 -0.53 -20.71 1.36
CA LYS A 2 -1.12 -19.99 2.49
C LYS A 2 -0.60 -18.56 2.50
N VAL A 3 -1.51 -17.60 2.47
CA VAL A 3 -1.17 -16.17 2.48
C VAL A 3 -1.79 -15.52 3.70
N GLU A 4 -0.97 -14.83 4.48
CA GLU A 4 -1.40 -13.85 5.48
C GLU A 4 -1.03 -12.46 4.94
N GLN A 5 -2.02 -11.75 4.41
CA GLN A 5 -1.85 -10.45 3.76
C GLN A 5 -2.22 -9.33 4.72
N TYR A 6 -1.32 -8.37 4.89
CA TYR A 6 -1.44 -7.18 5.70
C TYR A 6 -1.45 -5.96 4.79
N VAL A 7 -2.51 -5.17 4.84
CA VAL A 7 -2.68 -3.99 4.00
C VAL A 7 -2.73 -2.76 4.87
N MET A 8 -1.95 -1.74 4.51
CA MET A 8 -2.03 -0.40 5.06
C MET A 8 -2.07 0.62 3.93
N ALA A 9 -2.98 1.58 4.05
CA ALA A 9 -3.04 2.75 3.18
C ALA A 9 -2.85 4.02 4.02
N TYR A 10 -2.09 4.99 3.50
CA TYR A 10 -1.92 6.29 4.11
C TYR A 10 -2.23 7.43 3.12
N GLY A 11 -2.81 8.48 3.67
CA GLY A 11 -3.21 9.67 2.93
C GLY A 11 -2.00 10.57 2.68
N ILE A 12 -1.98 11.16 1.50
CA ILE A 12 -0.92 12.03 1.02
C ILE A 12 -1.52 13.28 0.37
N GLU A 13 -0.67 14.22 -0.02
CA GLU A 13 -1.05 15.29 -0.94
C GLU A 13 -1.01 14.74 -2.39
N GLN A 14 -2.10 14.90 -3.16
CA GLN A 14 -2.28 14.19 -4.43
C GLN A 14 -1.38 14.69 -5.55
N ASP A 15 -1.09 15.99 -5.62
CA ASP A 15 -0.26 16.60 -6.64
C ASP A 15 1.18 16.09 -6.61
N ARG A 16 1.73 15.79 -5.43
CA ARG A 16 3.02 15.09 -5.29
C ARG A 16 3.03 13.71 -5.97
N VAL A 17 1.95 12.94 -5.85
CA VAL A 17 1.86 11.66 -6.57
C VAL A 17 1.70 11.87 -8.08
N ARG A 18 0.90 12.86 -8.50
CA ARG A 18 0.78 13.22 -9.94
C ARG A 18 2.14 13.58 -10.55
N ALA A 19 3.03 14.17 -9.76
CA ALA A 19 4.38 14.54 -10.19
C ALA A 19 5.32 13.35 -10.39
N ILE A 20 5.11 12.22 -9.72
CA ILE A 20 5.91 11.01 -9.93
C ILE A 20 5.26 10.03 -10.91
N LEU A 21 3.97 10.15 -11.20
CA LEU A 21 3.27 9.19 -12.05
C LEU A 21 3.86 9.15 -13.48
N PRO A 22 4.07 7.95 -14.05
CA PRO A 22 4.44 7.79 -15.45
C PRO A 22 3.34 8.28 -16.40
N GLU A 23 3.72 8.53 -17.64
CA GLU A 23 2.77 8.93 -18.69
C GLU A 23 1.69 7.86 -18.91
N GLY A 24 0.47 8.30 -19.21
CA GLY A 24 -0.69 7.43 -19.42
C GLY A 24 -1.43 7.01 -18.14
N PHE A 25 -0.83 7.19 -16.96
CA PHE A 25 -1.49 6.93 -15.68
C PHE A 25 -2.11 8.20 -15.07
N VAL A 26 -3.33 8.05 -14.57
CA VAL A 26 -4.05 9.11 -13.84
C VAL A 26 -4.19 8.73 -12.37
N SER A 27 -3.78 9.61 -11.46
CA SER A 27 -3.99 9.40 -10.01
C SER A 27 -5.48 9.42 -9.67
N LEU A 28 -5.99 8.33 -9.10
CA LEU A 28 -7.40 8.23 -8.71
C LEU A 28 -7.68 8.85 -7.34
N ARG A 29 -6.76 8.69 -6.38
CA ARG A 29 -6.97 9.04 -4.97
C ARG A 29 -5.66 9.51 -4.33
N PRO A 30 -5.72 10.39 -3.31
CA PRO A 30 -4.56 10.83 -2.53
C PRO A 30 -4.07 9.76 -1.56
N VAL A 31 -3.62 8.61 -2.08
CA VAL A 31 -3.28 7.43 -1.27
C VAL A 31 -2.05 6.70 -1.80
N LEU A 32 -1.20 6.30 -0.86
CA LEU A 32 -0.17 5.31 -1.06
C LEU A 32 -0.48 4.08 -0.18
N ARG A 33 -0.21 2.89 -0.71
CA ARG A 33 -0.55 1.61 -0.06
C ARG A 33 0.67 0.72 0.05
N ILE A 34 0.89 0.20 1.25
CA ILE A 34 1.82 -0.89 1.51
C ILE A 34 1.01 -2.17 1.68
N ASN A 35 1.31 -3.17 0.85
CA ASN A 35 0.76 -4.52 0.97
C ASN A 35 1.89 -5.47 1.37
N ALA A 36 1.81 -6.09 2.53
CA ALA A 36 2.79 -7.05 3.02
C ALA A 36 2.16 -8.44 3.11
N GLU A 37 2.89 -9.49 2.77
CA GLU A 37 2.41 -10.86 2.84
C GLU A 37 3.41 -11.73 3.59
N ILE A 38 2.89 -12.67 4.38
CA ILE A 38 3.63 -13.85 4.80
C ILE A 38 3.08 -15.03 4.00
N ARG A 39 3.94 -15.66 3.21
CA ARG A 39 3.63 -16.78 2.33
C ARG A 39 4.17 -18.08 2.90
N ASP A 40 3.30 -19.09 3.00
CA ASP A 40 3.56 -20.40 3.59
C ASP A 40 4.29 -20.34 4.95
N GLU A 41 3.95 -19.31 5.74
CA GLU A 41 4.51 -19.02 7.06
C GLU A 41 6.02 -18.75 7.09
N LYS A 42 6.67 -18.61 5.93
CA LYS A 42 8.13 -18.58 5.81
C LYS A 42 8.67 -17.36 5.08
N ASN A 43 8.01 -16.93 4.01
CA ASN A 43 8.54 -15.91 3.11
C ASN A 43 7.76 -14.61 3.27
N GLY A 44 8.43 -13.53 3.65
CA GLY A 44 7.85 -12.20 3.64
C GLY A 44 7.94 -11.56 2.26
N TYR A 45 6.90 -10.82 1.88
CA TYR A 45 6.82 -10.05 0.65
C TYR A 45 6.21 -8.68 0.94
N VAL A 46 6.67 -7.62 0.30
CA VAL A 46 6.12 -6.27 0.45
C VAL A 46 5.96 -5.63 -0.92
N GLU A 47 4.85 -4.94 -1.14
CA GLU A 47 4.60 -4.05 -2.27
C GLU A 47 4.27 -2.65 -1.80
N PHE A 48 4.74 -1.67 -2.57
CA PHE A 48 4.37 -0.28 -2.44
C PHE A 48 3.62 0.17 -3.69
N ASN A 49 2.46 0.78 -3.52
CA ASN A 49 1.53 1.04 -4.61
C ASN A 49 0.84 2.41 -4.50
N THR A 50 0.38 2.93 -5.63
CA THR A 50 -0.50 4.11 -5.70
C THR A 50 -1.77 3.80 -6.49
N ALA A 51 -2.88 4.47 -6.19
CA ALA A 51 -4.17 4.24 -6.85
C ALA A 51 -4.24 4.98 -8.20
N VAL A 52 -4.48 4.25 -9.30
CA VAL A 52 -4.45 4.81 -10.65
C VAL A 52 -5.57 4.31 -11.55
N GLU A 53 -5.82 5.07 -12.61
CA GLU A 53 -6.53 4.64 -13.80
C GLU A 53 -5.60 4.71 -15.02
N LYS A 54 -5.73 3.73 -15.91
CA LYS A 54 -5.15 3.74 -17.25
C LYS A 54 -6.05 2.97 -18.22
N ASP A 55 -6.32 3.53 -19.39
CA ASP A 55 -7.12 2.90 -20.46
C ASP A 55 -8.49 2.35 -19.96
N GLY A 56 -9.15 3.09 -19.06
CA GLY A 56 -10.42 2.72 -18.46
C GLY A 56 -10.34 1.61 -17.40
N LYS A 57 -9.14 1.13 -17.06
CA LYS A 57 -8.87 0.17 -16.01
C LYS A 57 -8.42 0.86 -14.73
N LYS A 58 -9.12 0.57 -13.62
CA LYS A 58 -8.88 1.18 -12.31
C LYS A 58 -8.23 0.19 -11.38
N GLY A 59 -7.21 0.60 -10.65
CA GLY A 59 -6.56 -0.29 -9.71
C GLY A 59 -5.35 0.35 -9.06
N TRP A 60 -4.31 -0.44 -8.89
CA TRP A 60 -3.06 -0.05 -8.26
C TRP A 60 -1.93 -0.05 -9.27
N LEU A 61 -0.99 0.90 -9.15
CA LEU A 61 0.29 0.86 -9.86
C LEU A 61 1.37 0.51 -8.86
N ASN A 62 2.11 -0.55 -9.15
CA ASN A 62 3.24 -0.98 -8.34
C ASN A 62 4.42 -0.01 -8.51
N ILE A 63 4.79 0.64 -7.41
CA ILE A 63 5.95 1.54 -7.30
C ILE A 63 7.21 0.71 -7.04
N GLY A 64 7.08 -0.35 -6.24
CA GLY A 64 8.14 -1.28 -5.94
C GLY A 64 7.63 -2.51 -5.20
N TYR A 65 8.41 -3.58 -5.25
CA TYR A 65 8.14 -4.79 -4.50
C TYR A 65 9.45 -5.46 -4.04
N TRP A 66 9.37 -6.19 -2.93
CA TRP A 66 10.50 -6.86 -2.30
C TRP A 66 10.09 -8.25 -1.85
N GLU A 67 10.90 -9.24 -2.22
CA GLU A 67 10.76 -10.64 -1.79
C GLU A 67 11.71 -10.92 -0.61
N ASN A 68 11.45 -12.00 0.13
CA ASN A 68 12.25 -12.43 1.28
C ASN A 68 12.39 -11.36 2.37
N VAL A 69 11.36 -10.53 2.55
CA VAL A 69 11.34 -9.49 3.58
C VAL A 69 11.32 -10.15 4.97
N PRO A 70 12.27 -9.83 5.87
CA PRO A 70 12.26 -10.35 7.22
C PRO A 70 11.01 -9.92 7.98
N PHE A 71 10.46 -10.84 8.76
CA PHE A 71 9.35 -10.54 9.65
C PHE A 71 9.49 -11.25 11.00
N THR A 72 8.86 -10.69 12.03
CA THR A 72 8.73 -11.31 13.35
C THR A 72 7.29 -11.21 13.85
N ARG A 73 6.93 -12.13 14.75
CA ARG A 73 5.63 -12.12 15.42
C ARG A 73 5.83 -12.02 16.93
N ASN A 74 5.15 -11.07 17.55
CA ASN A 74 5.10 -10.89 19.00
C ASN A 74 3.64 -10.79 19.45
N GLY A 75 3.07 -11.92 19.88
CA GLY A 75 1.66 -11.99 20.23
C GLY A 75 0.77 -11.67 19.03
N LYS A 76 -0.01 -10.59 19.12
CA LYS A 76 -0.89 -10.10 18.05
C LYS A 76 -0.21 -9.17 17.06
N THR A 77 1.06 -8.84 17.30
CA THR A 77 1.82 -7.89 16.49
C THR A 77 2.72 -8.63 15.52
N THR A 78 2.60 -8.32 14.23
CA THR A 78 3.52 -8.74 13.17
C THR A 78 4.32 -7.54 12.70
N ILE A 79 5.64 -7.70 12.58
CA ILE A 79 6.56 -6.64 12.18
C ILE A 79 7.33 -7.11 10.96
N PHE A 80 7.28 -6.33 9.87
CA PHE A 80 8.15 -6.44 8.72
C PHE A 80 9.25 -5.40 8.84
N GLN A 81 10.50 -5.81 8.66
CA GLN A 81 11.64 -4.90 8.85
C GLN A 81 12.72 -5.15 7.81
N THR A 82 13.09 -4.07 7.13
CA THR A 82 14.25 -3.98 6.22
C THR A 82 15.08 -2.76 6.60
N ASP A 83 16.18 -2.52 5.90
CA ASP A 83 16.99 -1.32 6.09
C ASP A 83 16.25 -0.03 5.70
N PHE A 84 15.22 -0.14 4.85
CA PHE A 84 14.47 0.99 4.28
C PHE A 84 13.00 1.08 4.74
N LEU A 85 12.48 0.10 5.47
CA LEU A 85 11.10 0.07 5.94
C LEU A 85 10.99 -0.63 7.29
N GLU A 86 10.29 0.01 8.21
CA GLU A 86 9.74 -0.62 9.41
C GLU A 86 8.22 -0.54 9.34
N LEU A 87 7.54 -1.67 9.49
CA LEU A 87 6.09 -1.77 9.36
C LEU A 87 5.54 -2.77 10.36
N SER A 88 4.62 -2.31 11.20
CA SER A 88 3.97 -3.12 12.22
C SER A 88 2.46 -3.18 12.04
N PHE A 89 1.87 -4.32 12.34
CA PHE A 89 0.42 -4.52 12.40
C PHE A 89 0.07 -5.25 13.69
N THR A 90 -0.89 -4.72 14.45
CA THR A 90 -1.39 -5.33 15.67
C THR A 90 -2.88 -5.61 15.50
N GLY A 91 -3.27 -6.88 15.49
CA GLY A 91 -4.67 -7.28 15.36
C GLY A 91 -5.54 -6.79 16.52
N VAL A 92 -6.68 -6.19 16.22
CA VAL A 92 -7.62 -5.67 17.24
C VAL A 92 -8.83 -6.59 17.46
N ALA A 93 -8.87 -7.78 16.84
CA ALA A 93 -9.96 -8.76 16.93
C ALA A 93 -11.33 -8.22 16.49
N VAL A 94 -11.35 -7.27 15.55
CA VAL A 94 -12.57 -6.75 14.92
C VAL A 94 -12.54 -7.12 13.45
N GLU A 95 -13.56 -7.85 12.99
CA GLU A 95 -13.69 -8.27 11.59
C GLU A 95 -14.66 -7.37 10.82
N GLY A 96 -14.38 -7.16 9.54
CA GLY A 96 -15.25 -6.44 8.64
C GLY A 96 -14.96 -6.72 7.17
N SER A 97 -15.75 -6.11 6.29
CA SER A 97 -15.45 -6.03 4.86
C SER A 97 -14.80 -4.69 4.54
N CYS A 98 -13.79 -4.69 3.67
CA CYS A 98 -13.14 -3.46 3.20
C CYS A 98 -13.97 -2.87 2.05
N PRO A 99 -14.48 -1.63 2.15
CA PRO A 99 -15.28 -1.02 1.08
C PRO A 99 -14.51 -0.81 -0.25
N ALA A 100 -13.18 -0.78 -0.20
CA ALA A 100 -12.33 -0.37 -1.32
C ALA A 100 -12.18 -1.39 -2.46
N GLU A 101 -12.80 -2.57 -2.37
CA GLU A 101 -12.58 -3.69 -3.30
C GLU A 101 -13.51 -3.69 -4.52
N LYS A 102 -14.51 -2.80 -4.58
CA LYS A 102 -15.51 -2.81 -5.67
C LYS A 102 -15.03 -2.22 -7.00
N ASP A 103 -14.00 -1.36 -6.96
CA ASP A 103 -13.46 -0.65 -8.13
C ASP A 103 -11.97 -0.96 -8.33
N ASN A 104 -11.60 -2.25 -8.36
CA ASN A 104 -10.21 -2.70 -8.50
C ASN A 104 -10.10 -3.81 -9.56
N ASP A 105 -9.70 -3.45 -10.77
CA ASP A 105 -9.37 -4.39 -11.85
C ASP A 105 -8.08 -5.18 -11.55
N GLY A 106 -7.16 -4.63 -10.74
CA GLY A 106 -5.89 -5.28 -10.45
C GLY A 106 -4.73 -4.35 -10.12
N CYS A 107 -3.51 -4.86 -10.29
CA CYS A 107 -2.27 -4.14 -10.07
C CYS A 107 -1.41 -4.13 -11.35
N PHE A 108 -1.06 -2.93 -11.82
CA PHE A 108 -0.12 -2.70 -12.91
C PHE A 108 1.32 -2.87 -12.40
N PHE A 109 2.11 -3.65 -13.13
CA PHE A 109 3.55 -3.77 -12.91
C PHE A 109 4.29 -3.16 -14.11
N LEU A 110 5.23 -2.27 -13.79
CA LEU A 110 6.14 -1.69 -14.77
C LEU A 110 7.34 -2.63 -14.92
N GLY A 111 7.67 -2.97 -16.16
CA GLY A 111 8.79 -3.83 -16.54
C GLY A 111 9.14 -3.59 -18.01
N GLU A 112 9.76 -4.56 -18.68
CA GLU A 112 9.96 -4.47 -20.14
C GLU A 112 8.63 -4.30 -20.89
N THR A 113 7.58 -4.95 -20.37
CA THR A 113 6.21 -4.77 -20.81
C THR A 113 5.34 -4.52 -19.58
N GLU A 114 4.46 -3.53 -19.68
CA GLU A 114 3.45 -3.27 -18.67
C GLU A 114 2.46 -4.43 -18.60
N ILE A 115 2.20 -4.93 -17.38
CA ILE A 115 1.27 -6.03 -17.15
C ILE A 115 0.27 -5.61 -16.08
N LEU A 116 -1.02 -5.78 -16.37
CA LEU A 116 -2.08 -5.70 -15.36
C LEU A 116 -2.33 -7.11 -14.78
N LYS A 117 -1.91 -7.33 -13.54
CA LYS A 117 -2.27 -8.54 -12.80
C LYS A 117 -3.68 -8.38 -12.22
N PRO A 118 -4.64 -9.27 -12.54
CA PRO A 118 -6.00 -9.15 -12.04
C PRO A 118 -6.07 -9.15 -10.50
N ALA A 119 -7.06 -8.45 -9.96
CA ALA A 119 -7.33 -8.47 -8.52
C ALA A 119 -7.67 -9.89 -8.04
N GLU A 120 -7.14 -10.29 -6.89
CA GLU A 120 -7.47 -11.56 -6.26
C GLU A 120 -8.87 -11.50 -5.64
N HIS A 121 -9.65 -12.55 -5.87
CA HIS A 121 -10.95 -12.69 -5.24
C HIS A 121 -10.78 -13.33 -3.86
N ILE A 122 -10.79 -12.51 -2.81
CA ILE A 122 -10.67 -12.94 -1.41
C ILE A 122 -12.05 -12.84 -0.74
N SER A 123 -12.59 -13.98 -0.32
CA SER A 123 -13.92 -14.07 0.33
C SER A 123 -13.84 -14.05 1.85
N GLU A 124 -12.63 -14.23 2.37
CA GLU A 124 -12.30 -14.31 3.77
C GLU A 124 -12.44 -12.95 4.45
N LYS A 125 -12.81 -13.02 5.72
CA LYS A 125 -13.00 -11.82 6.53
C LYS A 125 -11.66 -11.14 6.81
N LYS A 126 -11.70 -9.82 6.86
CA LYS A 126 -10.54 -8.98 7.16
C LYS A 126 -10.60 -8.60 8.63
N GLU A 127 -9.53 -8.86 9.36
CA GLU A 127 -9.36 -8.38 10.73
C GLU A 127 -8.69 -7.01 10.68
N PHE A 128 -9.31 -5.98 11.27
CA PHE A 128 -8.70 -4.66 11.37
C PHE A 128 -7.46 -4.70 12.27
N CYS A 129 -6.51 -3.82 11.98
CA CYS A 129 -5.25 -3.73 12.72
C CYS A 129 -4.99 -2.29 13.16
N ASP A 130 -4.33 -2.12 14.31
CA ASP A 130 -3.50 -0.93 14.52
C ASP A 130 -2.18 -1.10 13.77
N CYS A 131 -1.60 0.00 13.29
CA CYS A 131 -0.42 0.00 12.45
C CYS A 131 0.49 1.18 12.79
N SER A 132 1.80 0.94 12.71
CA SER A 132 2.79 2.01 12.57
C SER A 132 3.74 1.66 11.45
N PHE A 133 4.22 2.68 10.73
CA PHE A 133 5.21 2.50 9.69
C PHE A 133 6.20 3.66 9.65
N GLN A 134 7.38 3.38 9.10
CA GLN A 134 8.40 4.37 8.80
C GLN A 134 9.23 3.90 7.60
N TRP A 135 9.24 4.69 6.53
CA TRP A 135 10.23 4.58 5.48
C TRP A 135 11.57 5.16 5.94
N LYS A 136 12.67 4.59 5.43
CA LYS A 136 14.05 4.87 5.87
C LYS A 136 15.04 4.89 4.70
N PHE A 137 14.61 5.29 3.50
CA PHE A 137 15.56 5.55 2.41
C PHE A 137 16.38 6.81 2.70
N THR A 138 15.74 7.83 3.27
CA THR A 138 16.39 9.07 3.74
C THR A 138 15.79 9.58 5.05
N ASP A 139 16.53 10.45 5.73
CA ASP A 139 16.01 11.18 6.89
C ASP A 139 14.85 12.08 6.45
N GLY A 140 13.68 11.91 7.07
CA GLY A 140 12.47 12.68 6.76
C GLY A 140 11.49 11.99 5.82
N ASP A 141 11.75 10.74 5.41
CA ASP A 141 10.75 9.94 4.71
C ASP A 141 9.49 9.72 5.58
N ALA A 142 8.38 9.40 4.92
CA ALA A 142 7.08 9.29 5.54
C ALA A 142 7.04 8.21 6.64
N HIS A 143 6.45 8.59 7.76
CA HIS A 143 6.05 7.71 8.84
C HIS A 143 4.62 8.02 9.27
N GLY A 144 3.99 7.09 9.98
CA GLY A 144 2.65 7.33 10.49
C GLY A 144 2.16 6.23 11.42
N VAL A 145 1.12 6.54 12.17
CA VAL A 145 0.44 5.62 13.09
C VAL A 145 -1.06 5.66 12.83
N SER A 146 -1.73 4.51 12.89
CA SER A 146 -3.18 4.42 12.81
C SER A 146 -3.86 5.04 14.03
N ILE A 147 -5.06 5.56 13.81
CA ILE A 147 -5.92 6.11 14.87
C ILE A 147 -7.10 5.19 15.21
N GLY A 148 -7.03 3.92 14.80
CA GLY A 148 -8.09 2.92 14.99
C GLY A 148 -9.36 3.20 14.17
N LYS A 149 -9.27 3.96 13.07
CA LYS A 149 -10.41 4.30 12.20
C LYS A 149 -10.08 4.09 10.73
N THR A 150 -11.10 3.69 9.97
CA THR A 150 -11.05 3.69 8.51
C THR A 150 -11.54 5.03 7.98
N LEU A 151 -10.71 5.69 7.18
CA LEU A 151 -10.96 7.01 6.59
C LEU A 151 -11.02 6.91 5.07
N PRO A 152 -11.93 7.63 4.40
CA PRO A 152 -11.97 7.69 2.94
C PRO A 152 -10.83 8.55 2.38
N ALA A 153 -10.38 8.23 1.17
CA ALA A 153 -9.51 9.08 0.35
C ALA A 153 -10.30 9.57 -0.86
N TYR A 154 -10.82 10.80 -0.80
CA TYR A 154 -11.51 11.42 -1.92
C TYR A 154 -10.50 12.08 -2.88
N PRO A 155 -10.70 11.97 -4.21
CA PRO A 155 -9.87 12.72 -5.16
C PRO A 155 -9.92 14.22 -4.86
N THR A 156 -8.79 14.89 -4.97
CA THR A 156 -8.68 16.35 -4.85
C THR A 156 -8.51 16.98 -6.24
N GLU A 157 -8.86 18.25 -6.39
CA GLU A 157 -8.47 19.00 -7.60
C GLU A 157 -6.94 19.22 -7.63
N THR A 158 -6.40 19.64 -8.76
CA THR A 158 -5.00 20.06 -8.85
C THR A 158 -4.86 21.47 -8.32
N GLU A 159 -4.05 21.65 -7.29
CA GLU A 159 -3.75 22.95 -6.68
C GLU A 159 -2.32 23.40 -7.01
N HIS A 160 -1.38 22.45 -7.08
CA HIS A 160 0.04 22.71 -7.28
C HIS A 160 0.63 21.81 -8.37
N ILE A 161 1.48 22.38 -9.23
CA ILE A 161 2.23 21.61 -10.23
C ILE A 161 3.67 21.47 -9.75
N TYR A 162 4.02 20.31 -9.23
CA TYR A 162 5.40 20.00 -8.85
C TYR A 162 6.24 19.59 -10.07
N PRO A 163 7.57 19.80 -10.03
CA PRO A 163 8.47 19.24 -11.03
C PRO A 163 8.31 17.72 -11.15
N LYS A 164 8.43 17.19 -12.37
CA LYS A 164 8.44 15.74 -12.58
C LYS A 164 9.65 15.10 -11.90
N GLU A 165 9.39 14.02 -11.19
CA GLU A 165 10.40 13.17 -10.56
C GLU A 165 10.27 11.72 -11.05
N ALA A 166 11.32 10.93 -10.88
CA ALA A 166 11.30 9.54 -11.27
C ALA A 166 10.29 8.74 -10.43
N PHE A 167 9.56 7.83 -11.07
CA PHE A 167 8.64 6.92 -10.40
C PHE A 167 9.40 5.80 -9.69
N THR A 168 9.86 6.08 -8.46
CA THR A 168 10.61 5.13 -7.63
C THR A 168 10.06 5.06 -6.21
N ALA A 169 10.42 4.00 -5.48
CA ALA A 169 10.02 3.84 -4.08
C ALA A 169 10.54 4.97 -3.20
N GLU A 170 11.77 5.43 -3.42
CA GLU A 170 12.41 6.52 -2.68
C GLU A 170 11.66 7.84 -2.84
N ASN A 171 11.26 8.20 -4.07
CA ASN A 171 10.54 9.45 -4.29
C ASN A 171 9.10 9.40 -3.76
N ALA A 172 8.44 8.24 -3.86
CA ALA A 172 7.13 8.05 -3.27
C ALA A 172 7.17 8.01 -1.73
N ALA A 173 8.21 7.44 -1.13
CA ALA A 173 8.39 7.37 0.32
C ALA A 173 8.62 8.74 0.98
N LYS A 174 9.16 9.72 0.25
CA LYS A 174 9.30 11.11 0.72
C LYS A 174 7.97 11.85 0.86
N ILE A 175 6.91 11.37 0.22
CA ILE A 175 5.61 12.07 0.23
C ILE A 175 5.00 11.94 1.63
N PRO A 176 4.84 13.03 2.39
CA PRO A 176 4.46 12.95 3.80
C PRO A 176 3.13 12.24 4.00
N CYS A 177 3.08 11.42 5.05
CA CYS A 177 1.85 10.81 5.50
C CYS A 177 1.03 11.83 6.30
N ASN A 178 -0.14 12.19 5.77
CA ASN A 178 -1.10 13.02 6.49
C ASN A 178 -1.78 12.21 7.62
N GLN A 179 -2.20 10.98 7.32
CA GLN A 179 -2.84 10.06 8.26
C GLN A 179 -2.90 8.65 7.65
N VAL A 180 -2.68 7.61 8.45
CA VAL A 180 -3.02 6.23 8.07
C VAL A 180 -4.55 6.10 7.95
N LEU A 181 -5.02 5.67 6.78
CA LEU A 181 -6.43 5.68 6.39
C LEU A 181 -7.14 4.35 6.62
N GLY A 182 -6.42 3.23 6.59
CA GLY A 182 -7.05 1.93 6.75
C GLY A 182 -6.04 0.80 6.76
N THR A 183 -6.28 -0.15 7.64
CA THR A 183 -5.32 -1.19 8.02
C THR A 183 -6.05 -2.48 8.34
N TYR A 184 -5.65 -3.59 7.72
CA TYR A 184 -6.23 -4.89 8.01
C TYR A 184 -5.25 -6.03 7.70
N VAL A 185 -5.56 -7.20 8.24
CA VAL A 185 -4.99 -8.49 7.85
C VAL A 185 -6.08 -9.43 7.33
N VAL A 186 -5.75 -10.25 6.34
CA VAL A 186 -6.61 -11.31 5.82
C VAL A 186 -5.80 -12.57 5.55
N LYS A 187 -6.39 -13.73 5.81
CA LYS A 187 -5.76 -15.04 5.63
C LYS A 187 -6.56 -15.84 4.60
N PHE A 188 -5.89 -16.37 3.58
CA PHE A 188 -6.54 -17.12 2.50
C PHE A 188 -5.56 -18.09 1.81
N GLU A 189 -6.09 -18.94 0.94
CA GLU A 189 -5.31 -19.83 0.07
C GLU A 189 -5.25 -19.27 -1.36
N ARG A 190 -4.04 -19.04 -1.88
CA ARG A 190 -3.76 -18.63 -3.26
C ARG A 190 -3.43 -19.80 -4.18
#